data_AF-A0A2H0Q289-F1
#
_entry.id   AF-A0A2H0Q289-F1
#
_cell.length_a   1.000
_cell.length_b   1.000
_cell.length_c   1.000
_cell.angle_alpha   90.00
_cell.angle_beta   90.00
_cell.angle_gamma   90.00
#
_symmetry.space_group_name_H-M   'P 1'
#
loop_
_entity.id
_entity.type
_entity.pdbx_description
1 polymer ?
#
loop_
_entity_poly.entity_id
_entity_poly.type
_entity_poly.pdbx_seq_one_letter_code
_entity_poly.pdbx_strand_id
1 'polypeptide(L)' 'MAFLEGEDFYYDDEGLMVLTASYLRKRGHCCHSDCRHCPYNENSASDIPLEFKIQSEEDPYEKYIEMADQDNKDKENS' A
#
# COMPACT_ATOMS: atom_id res chain seq x y z
N MET A 1 -26.04 -13.10 10.42
CA MET A 1 -26.24 -11.99 9.47
C MET A 1 -26.29 -12.58 8.08
N ALA A 2 -27.35 -12.32 7.33
CA ALA A 2 -27.48 -12.77 5.94
C ALA A 2 -26.91 -11.68 5.01
N PHE A 3 -26.26 -12.08 3.91
CA PHE A 3 -25.86 -11.15 2.87
C PHE A 3 -27.08 -10.80 2.00
N LEU A 4 -27.25 -9.51 1.70
CA LEU A 4 -28.31 -9.02 0.82
C LEU A 4 -27.76 -8.81 -0.59
N GLU A 5 -28.30 -9.54 -1.56
CA GLU A 5 -27.99 -9.34 -2.98
C GLU A 5 -28.42 -7.95 -3.43
N GLY A 6 -27.54 -7.24 -4.14
CA GLY A 6 -27.72 -5.84 -4.56
C GLY A 6 -27.23 -4.79 -3.55
N GLU A 7 -27.12 -5.15 -2.27
CA GLU A 7 -26.53 -4.27 -1.24
C GLU A 7 -25.12 -4.70 -0.86
N ASP A 8 -24.95 -5.95 -0.44
CA ASP A 8 -23.69 -6.46 0.09
C ASP A 8 -22.82 -7.09 -1.02
N PHE A 9 -23.44 -7.68 -2.03
CA PHE A 9 -22.78 -8.29 -3.17
C PHE A 9 -23.69 -8.29 -4.40
N TYR A 10 -23.10 -8.47 -5.58
CA TYR A 10 -23.80 -8.73 -6.84
C TYR A 10 -23.03 -9.77 -7.65
N TYR A 11 -23.68 -10.38 -8.64
CA TYR A 11 -23.01 -11.22 -9.63
C TYR A 11 -22.67 -10.39 -10.86
N ASP A 12 -21.44 -10.49 -11.33
CA ASP A 12 -21.05 -9.90 -12.61
C ASP A 12 -21.50 -10.77 -13.79
N ASP A 13 -21.21 -10.31 -15.01
CA ASP A 13 -21.56 -11.01 -16.25
C ASP A 13 -20.85 -12.36 -16.40
N GLU A 14 -19.76 -12.58 -15.66
CA GLU A 14 -19.01 -13.84 -15.61
C GLU A 14 -19.59 -14.81 -14.55
N GLY A 15 -20.60 -14.38 -13.80
CA GLY A 15 -21.20 -15.16 -12.71
C GLY A 15 -20.35 -15.18 -11.45
N LEU A 16 -19.38 -14.27 -11.32
CA LEU A 16 -18.54 -14.14 -10.13
C LEU A 16 -19.22 -13.28 -9.09
N MET A 17 -19.11 -13.68 -7.82
CA MET A 17 -19.63 -12.91 -6.69
C MET A 17 -18.71 -11.72 -6.41
N VAL A 18 -19.20 -10.51 -6.66
CA VAL A 18 -18.48 -9.26 -6.39
C VAL A 18 -19.06 -8.59 -5.15
N LEU A 19 -18.21 -8.42 -4.13
CA LEU A 19 -18.56 -7.71 -2.90
C LEU A 19 -18.57 -6.19 -3.13
N THR A 20 -19.55 -5.52 -2.52
CA THR A 20 -19.68 -4.06 -2.60
C THR A 20 -18.82 -3.36 -1.53
N ALA A 21 -18.55 -2.07 -1.73
CA ALA A 21 -17.89 -1.24 -0.73
C ALA A 21 -18.68 -1.16 0.59
N SER A 22 -20.01 -1.18 0.52
CA SER A 22 -20.90 -1.18 1.70
C SER A 22 -20.65 -2.40 2.57
N TYR A 23 -20.55 -3.58 1.97
CA TYR A 23 -20.24 -4.79 2.71
C TYR A 23 -18.82 -4.76 3.31
N LEU A 24 -17.84 -4.34 2.53
CA LEU A 24 -16.45 -4.23 2.99
C LEU A 24 -16.30 -3.23 4.14
N ARG A 25 -17.12 -2.15 4.16
CA ARG A 25 -17.18 -1.21 5.28
C ARG A 25 -17.86 -1.81 6.51
N LYS A 26 -18.96 -2.57 6.35
CA LYS A 26 -19.63 -3.30 7.45
C LYS A 26 -18.70 -4.33 8.11
N ARG A 27 -17.79 -4.96 7.33
CA ARG A 27 -16.78 -5.91 7.83
C ARG A 27 -15.77 -5.27 8.78
N GLY A 28 -15.53 -3.97 8.66
CA GLY A 28 -14.75 -3.18 9.62
C GLY A 28 -13.23 -3.36 9.59
N HIS A 29 -12.66 -4.09 8.61
CA HIS A 29 -11.21 -4.19 8.45
C HIS A 29 -10.80 -4.41 6.99
N CYS A 30 -9.60 -3.89 6.63
CA CYS A 30 -8.97 -4.14 5.34
C CYS A 30 -8.36 -5.55 5.31
N CYS A 31 -8.57 -6.27 4.20
CA CYS A 31 -8.01 -7.60 3.97
C CYS A 31 -6.69 -7.61 3.18
N HIS A 32 -6.22 -6.43 2.73
CA HIS A 32 -4.99 -6.27 1.93
C HIS A 32 -4.94 -7.16 0.66
N SER A 33 -6.10 -7.48 0.10
CA SER A 33 -6.22 -8.31 -1.11
C SER A 33 -6.52 -7.48 -2.37
N ASP A 34 -6.22 -6.17 -2.35
CA ASP A 34 -6.43 -5.23 -3.46
C ASP A 34 -7.79 -5.35 -4.16
N CYS A 35 -8.86 -5.34 -3.36
CA CYS A 35 -10.23 -5.42 -3.87
C CYS A 35 -10.61 -4.15 -4.66
N ARG A 36 -11.32 -4.33 -5.79
CA ARG A 36 -11.78 -3.22 -6.66
C ARG A 36 -12.66 -2.20 -5.95
N HIS A 37 -13.46 -2.61 -4.97
CA HIS A 37 -14.34 -1.74 -4.18
C HIS A 37 -13.82 -1.49 -2.76
N CYS A 38 -12.50 -1.57 -2.55
CA CYS A 38 -11.91 -1.41 -1.23
C CYS A 38 -12.21 -0.01 -0.66
N PRO A 39 -12.96 0.12 0.46
CA PRO A 39 -13.24 1.41 1.06
C PRO A 39 -12.03 2.02 1.78
N TYR A 40 -10.93 1.27 1.90
CA TYR A 40 -9.70 1.69 2.58
C TYR A 40 -8.56 2.02 1.61
N ASN A 41 -8.74 1.77 0.30
CA ASN A 41 -7.74 2.08 -0.71
C ASN A 41 -7.88 3.53 -1.14
N GLU A 42 -7.54 4.45 -0.22
CA GLU A 42 -7.33 5.85 -0.52
C GLU A 42 -5.88 6.04 -1.00
N ASN A 43 -5.56 5.45 -2.16
CA ASN A 43 -4.40 5.87 -2.94
C ASN A 43 -4.70 7.22 -3.63
N SER A 44 -4.98 8.24 -2.83
CA SER A 44 -4.93 9.64 -3.22
C SER A 44 -3.72 10.31 -2.57
N ALA A 45 -2.54 9.77 -2.82
CA ALA A 45 -1.34 10.59 -2.89
C ALA A 45 -1.40 11.59 -4.08
N SER A 46 -2.49 11.60 -4.85
CA SER A 46 -2.70 12.46 -6.02
C SER A 46 -3.14 13.89 -5.70
N ASP A 47 -3.60 14.17 -4.49
CA ASP A 47 -3.92 15.55 -4.04
C ASP A 47 -2.90 16.11 -3.05
N ILE A 48 -1.78 15.41 -2.84
CA ILE A 48 -0.64 16.00 -2.16
C ILE A 48 0.04 16.88 -3.21
N PRO A 49 0.06 18.22 -3.07
CA PRO A 49 0.84 19.06 -3.96
C PRO A 49 2.27 18.52 -4.01
N LEU A 50 2.90 18.54 -5.19
CA LEU A 50 4.25 18.01 -5.40
C LEU A 50 5.26 18.48 -4.33
N GLU A 51 4.98 19.64 -3.72
CA GLU A 51 5.72 20.31 -2.64
C GLU A 51 5.74 19.56 -1.29
N PHE A 52 4.83 18.60 -1.05
CA PHE A 52 4.80 17.80 0.19
C PHE A 52 5.29 16.36 -0.02
N LYS A 53 5.85 16.05 -1.20
CA LYS A 53 6.75 14.89 -1.35
C LYS A 53 8.03 15.16 -0.56
N ILE A 54 8.01 14.75 0.71
CA ILE A 54 9.14 14.35 1.55
C ILE A 54 10.46 15.04 1.16
N GLN A 55 10.71 16.23 1.71
CA GLN A 55 12.08 16.71 1.92
C GLN A 55 12.66 15.96 3.12
N SER A 56 13.05 14.71 2.92
CA SER A 56 14.02 14.06 3.81
C SER A 56 14.87 13.14 2.95
N GLU A 57 15.87 13.75 2.31
CA GLU A 57 16.91 13.12 1.51
C GLU A 57 17.88 12.27 2.34
N GLU A 58 17.48 11.76 3.49
CA GLU A 58 18.33 10.91 4.30
C GLU A 58 17.60 9.58 4.50
N ASP A 59 17.86 8.64 3.60
CA ASP A 59 17.59 7.23 3.87
C ASP A 59 18.31 6.88 5.18
N PRO A 60 17.59 6.47 6.25
CA PRO A 60 18.19 6.15 7.55
C PRO A 60 19.30 5.08 7.49
N TYR A 61 19.45 4.40 6.36
CA TYR A 61 20.48 3.40 6.11
C TYR A 61 21.76 3.92 5.42
N GLU A 62 21.81 5.16 4.94
CA GLU A 62 22.95 5.66 4.14
C GLU A 62 24.26 5.74 4.96
N LYS A 63 24.17 6.13 6.24
CA LYS A 63 25.31 6.15 7.17
C LYS A 63 25.97 4.78 7.38
N TYR A 64 25.25 3.68 7.16
CA TYR A 64 25.82 2.34 7.29
C TYR A 64 26.60 1.90 6.02
N ILE A 65 26.28 2.47 4.86
CA ILE A 65 27.00 2.21 3.60
C ILE A 65 28.40 2.82 3.67
N GLU A 66 28.53 4.06 4.15
CA GLU A 66 29.83 4.73 4.30
C GLU A 66 30.80 3.98 5.22
N MET A 67 30.29 3.27 6.23
CA MET A 67 31.12 2.48 7.14
C MET A 67 31.68 1.20 6.47
N ALA A 68 30.97 0.62 5.50
CA ALA A 68 31.40 -0.60 4.82
C ALA A 68 32.52 -0.36 3.78
N ASP A 69 32.63 0.86 3.26
CA ASP A 69 33.66 1.21 2.27
C ASP A 69 35.04 1.45 2.92
N GLN A 70 35.08 1.81 4.20
CA GLN A 70 36.33 2.07 4.91
C GLN A 70 37.17 0.79 5.09
N ASP A 71 36.53 -0.36 5.29
CA ASP A 71 37.19 -1.67 5.44
C ASP A 71 37.82 -2.19 4.14
N ASN A 72 37.39 -1.68 2.97
CA ASN A 72 37.98 -2.04 1.68
C ASN A 72 39.22 -1.20 1.33
N LYS A 73 39.34 0.02 1.88
CA LYS A 73 40.47 0.91 1.58
C LYS A 73 41.77 0.49 2.26
N ASP A 74 41.70 -0.24 3.37
CA ASP A 74 42.89 -0.75 4.07
C ASP A 74 43.45 -2.04 3.44
N LYS A 75 42.75 -2.67 2.49
CA LYS A 75 43.20 -3.88 1.78
C LYS A 75 43.84 -3.64 0.42
N GLU A 76 43.65 -2.45 -0.17
CA GLU A 76 44.28 -2.10 -1.46
C GLU A 76 45.64 -1.41 -1.32
N ASN A 77 46.07 -1.07 -0.10
CA ASN A 77 47.40 -0.51 0.18
C ASN A 77 48.28 -1.40 1.07
N SER A 78 48.07 -2.72 1.06
CA SER A 78 49.01 -3.71 1.63
C SER A 78 49.49 -4.72 0.59
#